data_AF-A0A1I8D2S4-F1
#
_entry.id   AF-A0A1I8D2S4-F1
#
_cell.length_a   1.000
_cell.length_b   1.000
_cell.length_c   1.000
_cell.angle_alpha   90.00
_cell.angle_beta   90.00
_cell.angle_gamma   90.00
#
_symmetry.space_group_name_H-M   'P 1'
#
loop_
_entity.id
_entity.type
_entity.pdbx_description
1 polymer ?
#
loop_
_entity_poly.entity_id
_entity_poly.type
_entity_poly.pdbx_seq_one_letter_code
_entity_poly.pdbx_strand_id
1 'polypeptide(L)'
;MCWLNNQDLKPKAAYTSMISSISLEQFRDKLKNFKSLEANNNEELTNSLKLEETLSAMNISIDDIENEHQVICVNFSLPLVAPSGTIVKSRRVLPTTMKQVLSQVDIPALGRGLRKSICIGLLIKHVNSADSDGREFVFSFAHDHWHSLTPATTTSVIVIPLFNDTICSFQYTQTSDKQIVTIQKKALYGVTNEFNLNTKEVTFDAVINKFNTFSAEALKDFRIFASCTEDVKLIGKIADPINAWGDMFLIPSTKQAGTKFVLATPTANVHIKGFVAILPISKTGTINVNIVGYSNAVVVSNYSIQYDTTVSQNQYYISCDSLDGSTNDGNTVNQTISITTSSPVMLSFSMPTSSISGLETDEPCDFYCWEEYLTFMPIPSKPQECNSFLLPLDQVMITNDFTTRLYISPPNLGANCNEVSQIIIYNADNVKGTDQVIDIASNSISLLNENEIGFSTYNGHIMSTYRFGTTTYERKGATAFGHFAHYVPSVQEWVSGTTQFLTLTKNCILEVYTDLDGSNEDEIQVDGSSINNIEFDRKPLQVFPHKYFQFRMEFTTYGLHSFTTGGKYVAYVICKQANGPYSSAGYLTGFNNRK
;
A
#
# COMPACT_ATOMS: atom_id res chain seq x y z
N MET A 1 58.84 -6.73 20.44
CA MET A 1 59.74 -5.71 21.01
C MET A 1 58.89 -4.58 21.56
N CYS A 2 59.12 -4.25 22.84
CA CYS A 2 58.68 -3.10 23.65
C CYS A 2 57.17 -2.74 23.81
N TRP A 3 56.75 -2.99 25.05
CA TRP A 3 55.63 -2.42 25.81
C TRP A 3 55.62 -0.88 25.91
N LEU A 4 54.43 -0.31 26.14
CA LEU A 4 54.13 0.46 27.35
C LEU A 4 52.61 0.58 27.59
N ASN A 5 52.22 0.21 28.82
CA ASN A 5 50.88 0.28 29.42
C ASN A 5 50.60 1.69 29.95
N ASN A 6 49.32 2.10 29.95
CA ASN A 6 48.72 2.68 31.16
C ASN A 6 47.19 2.52 31.18
N GLN A 7 46.71 2.09 32.34
CA GLN A 7 45.32 1.86 32.78
C GLN A 7 44.55 3.20 32.87
N ASP A 8 43.22 3.34 32.97
CA ASP A 8 42.16 2.53 33.58
C ASP A 8 40.77 3.16 33.20
N LEU A 9 39.68 2.36 33.28
CA LEU A 9 38.27 2.71 33.64
C LEU A 9 37.16 2.02 32.80
N LYS A 10 36.71 0.85 33.30
CA LYS A 10 35.34 0.24 33.36
C LYS A 10 34.47 0.11 32.07
N PRO A 11 33.34 -0.63 32.16
CA PRO A 11 33.18 -2.04 31.83
C PRO A 11 32.53 -2.25 30.44
N LYS A 12 32.94 -3.27 29.68
CA LYS A 12 32.21 -3.73 28.50
C LYS A 12 31.67 -5.15 28.73
N ALA A 13 30.35 -5.25 28.64
CA ALA A 13 29.65 -6.47 28.33
C ALA A 13 30.14 -7.01 26.97
N ALA A 14 30.51 -8.29 26.94
CA ALA A 14 30.70 -9.06 25.72
C ALA A 14 29.73 -10.24 25.78
N TYR A 15 28.62 -10.14 25.06
CA TYR A 15 27.86 -11.31 24.67
C TYR A 15 28.70 -12.05 23.63
N THR A 16 29.23 -13.19 24.04
CA THR A 16 29.85 -14.17 23.15
C THR A 16 28.72 -15.05 22.62
N SER A 17 28.63 -15.20 21.32
CA SER A 17 27.69 -16.09 20.64
C SER A 17 27.93 -17.55 21.06
N MET A 18 26.92 -18.17 21.66
CA MET A 18 26.81 -19.62 21.70
C MET A 18 26.29 -20.09 20.33
N ILE A 19 27.21 -20.37 19.40
CA ILE A 19 26.95 -21.32 18.32
C ILE A 19 27.50 -22.65 18.84
N SER A 20 26.61 -23.56 19.24
CA SER A 20 27.02 -24.94 19.50
C SER A 20 27.21 -25.65 18.14
N SER A 21 28.45 -25.96 17.81
CA SER A 21 28.78 -26.85 16.70
C SER A 21 28.48 -28.28 17.15
N ILE A 22 27.48 -28.91 16.54
CA ILE A 22 27.29 -30.37 16.64
C ILE A 22 28.39 -31.02 15.81
N SER A 23 29.18 -31.92 16.40
CA SER A 23 30.21 -32.64 15.65
C SER A 23 29.56 -33.63 14.67
N LEU A 24 30.24 -33.91 13.56
CA LEU A 24 29.79 -34.89 12.57
C LEU A 24 29.50 -36.27 13.18
N GLU A 25 30.14 -36.61 14.30
CA GLU A 25 29.89 -37.83 15.07
C GLU A 25 28.60 -37.77 15.88
N GLN A 26 28.27 -36.63 16.50
CA GLN A 26 26.97 -36.43 17.17
C GLN A 26 25.80 -36.48 16.18
N PHE A 27 26.01 -36.05 14.94
CA PHE A 27 25.02 -36.19 13.86
C PHE A 27 24.86 -37.66 13.42
N ARG A 28 25.96 -38.42 13.29
CA ARG A 28 25.92 -39.86 12.96
C ARG A 28 25.24 -40.70 14.04
N ASP A 29 25.43 -40.37 15.31
CA ASP A 29 24.79 -41.10 16.41
C ASP A 29 23.28 -40.81 16.49
N LYS A 30 22.84 -39.58 16.16
CA LYS A 30 21.41 -39.27 16.00
C LYS A 30 20.79 -40.00 14.80
N LEU A 31 21.54 -40.17 13.70
CA LEU A 31 21.08 -40.91 12.53
C LEU A 31 20.95 -42.43 12.81
N LYS A 32 21.82 -42.99 13.65
CA LYS A 32 21.74 -44.40 14.09
C LYS A 32 20.52 -44.67 14.97
N ASN A 33 20.17 -43.73 15.86
CA ASN A 33 18.95 -43.83 16.67
C ASN A 33 17.67 -43.72 15.83
N PHE A 34 17.71 -42.99 14.72
CA PHE A 34 16.55 -42.90 13.81
C PHE A 34 16.30 -44.23 13.08
N LYS A 35 17.36 -44.93 12.66
CA LYS A 35 17.24 -46.24 12.01
C LYS A 35 16.83 -47.38 12.95
N SER A 36 17.03 -47.25 14.27
CA SER A 36 16.53 -48.25 15.24
C SER A 36 15.06 -48.08 15.60
N LEU A 37 14.47 -46.90 15.33
CA LEU A 37 13.05 -46.62 15.54
C LEU A 37 12.18 -47.15 14.39
N GLU A 38 12.75 -47.32 13.20
CA GLU A 38 12.08 -47.85 12.01
C GLU A 38 11.97 -49.39 12.01
N ALA A 39 12.75 -50.08 12.85
CA ALA A 39 12.78 -51.55 12.92
C ALA A 39 11.72 -52.16 13.86
N ASN A 40 10.88 -51.34 14.52
CA ASN A 40 10.03 -51.79 15.62
C ASN A 40 8.54 -51.46 15.52
N ASN A 41 8.01 -51.11 14.34
CA ASN A 41 6.57 -51.04 14.16
C ASN A 41 6.14 -51.72 12.86
N ASN A 42 5.42 -52.82 13.03
CA ASN A 42 4.73 -53.56 11.99
C ASN A 42 3.23 -53.42 12.29
N GLU A 43 2.51 -52.65 11.49
CA GLU A 43 1.15 -52.91 10.96
C GLU A 43 0.53 -51.61 10.44
N GLU A 44 -0.07 -51.71 9.26
CA GLU A 44 -0.91 -50.73 8.56
C GLU A 44 -0.27 -49.40 8.14
N LEU A 45 0.19 -49.34 6.87
CA LEU A 45 -0.52 -48.52 5.88
C LEU A 45 -0.04 -48.83 4.45
N THR A 46 -0.98 -49.35 3.66
CA THR A 46 -0.91 -49.45 2.21
C THR A 46 -0.99 -48.05 1.63
N ASN A 47 0.11 -47.50 1.10
CA ASN A 47 0.19 -46.55 -0.04
C ASN A 47 1.60 -45.94 -0.14
N SER A 48 2.54 -46.63 -0.77
CA SER A 48 3.86 -46.06 -1.13
C SER A 48 4.47 -46.71 -2.38
N LEU A 49 3.77 -46.62 -3.51
CA LEU A 49 4.37 -46.84 -4.83
C LEU A 49 4.55 -45.48 -5.51
N LYS A 50 5.54 -44.71 -5.04
CA LYS A 50 6.14 -43.56 -5.76
C LYS A 50 7.38 -42.94 -5.09
N LEU A 51 8.19 -43.74 -4.39
CA LEU A 51 9.43 -43.26 -3.75
C LEU A 51 10.67 -44.09 -4.09
N GLU A 52 10.60 -44.98 -5.09
CA GLU A 52 11.78 -45.70 -5.60
C GLU A 52 12.35 -45.10 -6.90
N GLU A 53 11.63 -44.19 -7.58
CA GLU A 53 12.13 -43.56 -8.81
C GLU A 53 13.02 -42.32 -8.57
N THR A 54 13.09 -41.78 -7.36
CA THR A 54 13.84 -40.54 -7.09
C THR A 54 15.24 -40.77 -6.52
N LEU A 55 15.59 -42.01 -6.14
CA LEU A 55 16.90 -42.33 -5.53
C LEU A 55 17.92 -42.94 -6.51
N SER A 56 17.56 -43.08 -7.80
CA SER A 56 18.47 -43.51 -8.87
C SER A 56 19.20 -42.35 -9.58
N ALA A 57 18.96 -41.09 -9.21
CA ALA A 57 19.40 -39.93 -9.99
C ALA A 57 20.58 -39.12 -9.40
N MET A 58 21.31 -39.63 -8.40
CA MET A 58 22.48 -38.94 -7.85
C MET A 58 23.70 -39.85 -7.79
N ASN A 59 24.35 -40.03 -8.94
CA ASN A 59 25.76 -40.38 -9.04
C ASN A 59 26.54 -39.09 -9.32
N ILE A 60 27.15 -38.49 -8.30
CA ILE A 60 28.17 -37.46 -8.48
C ILE A 60 29.52 -38.14 -8.27
N SER A 61 30.25 -38.31 -9.37
CA SER A 61 31.66 -38.68 -9.38
C SER A 61 32.50 -37.45 -9.06
N ILE A 62 33.42 -37.60 -8.11
CA ILE A 62 34.50 -36.64 -7.87
C ILE A 62 35.66 -37.08 -8.75
N ASP A 63 35.83 -36.40 -9.89
CA ASP A 63 37.09 -36.26 -10.62
C ASP A 63 36.96 -35.01 -11.52
N ASP A 64 38.11 -34.39 -11.82
CA ASP A 64 38.34 -33.23 -12.68
C ASP A 64 38.30 -31.83 -12.02
N ILE A 65 39.38 -31.58 -11.27
CA ILE A 65 40.10 -30.30 -11.29
C ILE A 65 41.03 -30.35 -12.50
N GLU A 66 40.85 -29.47 -13.49
CA GLU A 66 41.90 -28.63 -14.11
C GLU A 66 41.44 -27.91 -15.40
N ASN A 67 41.72 -26.60 -15.42
CA ASN A 67 42.14 -25.77 -16.56
C ASN A 67 41.14 -25.24 -17.63
N GLU A 68 41.15 -23.90 -17.65
CA GLU A 68 41.25 -22.97 -18.79
C GLU A 68 40.04 -22.65 -19.69
N HIS A 69 39.73 -21.35 -19.67
CA HIS A 69 39.29 -20.46 -20.76
C HIS A 69 38.75 -21.08 -22.06
N GLN A 70 37.50 -20.77 -22.38
CA GLN A 70 37.17 -20.16 -23.67
C GLN A 70 35.81 -19.47 -23.69
N VAL A 71 35.82 -18.25 -24.22
CA VAL A 71 34.68 -17.41 -24.58
C VAL A 71 34.02 -18.00 -25.84
N ILE A 72 32.70 -18.16 -25.83
CA ILE A 72 31.91 -18.36 -27.05
C ILE A 72 30.76 -17.35 -27.03
N CYS A 73 30.87 -16.32 -27.88
CA CYS A 73 29.77 -15.45 -28.26
C CYS A 73 29.00 -16.11 -29.42
N VAL A 74 27.68 -16.20 -29.31
CA VAL A 74 26.81 -16.58 -30.43
C VAL A 74 25.88 -15.42 -30.75
N ASN A 75 26.13 -14.79 -31.89
CA ASN A 75 25.26 -13.80 -32.53
C ASN A 75 24.13 -14.53 -33.26
N PHE A 76 22.88 -14.13 -33.02
CA PHE A 76 21.77 -14.44 -33.92
C PHE A 76 21.38 -13.19 -34.71
N SER A 77 21.57 -13.26 -36.02
CA SER A 77 21.08 -12.29 -36.99
C SER A 77 19.90 -12.93 -37.72
N LEU A 78 18.71 -12.36 -37.61
CA LEU A 78 17.55 -12.72 -38.44
C LEU A 78 17.18 -11.51 -39.33
N PRO A 79 16.94 -11.72 -40.63
CA PRO A 79 16.61 -10.63 -41.55
C PRO A 79 15.13 -10.24 -41.46
N LEU A 80 14.89 -8.93 -41.35
CA LEU A 80 13.59 -8.28 -41.51
C LEU A 80 13.15 -8.35 -42.98
N VAL A 81 11.99 -8.98 -43.22
CA VAL A 81 11.24 -8.88 -44.47
C VAL A 81 10.05 -7.95 -44.23
N ALA A 82 10.04 -6.81 -44.93
CA ALA A 82 8.90 -5.89 -44.96
C ALA A 82 8.01 -6.20 -46.17
N PRO A 83 6.67 -6.14 -46.04
CA PRO A 83 5.80 -5.85 -47.15
C PRO A 83 5.28 -4.40 -47.07
N SER A 84 5.59 -3.70 -48.14
CA SER A 84 4.95 -2.48 -48.64
C SER A 84 3.42 -2.50 -48.50
N GLY A 85 2.87 -1.47 -47.86
CA GLY A 85 1.44 -1.20 -47.79
C GLY A 85 1.15 0.29 -47.96
N THR A 86 0.53 0.62 -49.09
CA THR A 86 0.18 1.93 -49.61
C THR A 86 -0.63 2.80 -48.64
N ILE A 87 -0.13 4.00 -48.29
CA ILE A 87 -0.89 5.02 -47.55
C ILE A 87 -1.71 5.86 -48.54
N VAL A 88 -3.04 5.71 -48.46
CA VAL A 88 -4.01 6.63 -49.08
C VAL A 88 -4.08 7.90 -48.25
N LYS A 89 -3.60 9.02 -48.80
CA LYS A 89 -3.76 10.37 -48.22
C LYS A 89 -5.23 10.79 -48.31
N SER A 90 -5.96 10.71 -47.20
CA SER A 90 -7.24 11.40 -47.03
C SER A 90 -7.00 12.82 -46.51
N ARG A 91 -7.32 13.81 -47.34
CA ARG A 91 -7.26 15.24 -47.06
C ARG A 91 -8.48 15.62 -46.21
N ARG A 92 -8.29 15.85 -44.90
CA ARG A 92 -9.30 16.54 -44.09
C ARG A 92 -9.25 18.04 -44.37
N VAL A 93 -10.37 18.57 -44.85
CA VAL A 93 -10.73 19.98 -44.81
C VAL A 93 -11.28 20.27 -43.42
N LEU A 94 -10.71 21.24 -42.71
CA LEU A 94 -11.28 21.81 -41.50
C LEU A 94 -11.45 23.33 -41.72
N PRO A 95 -12.57 23.94 -41.29
CA PRO A 95 -12.90 25.32 -41.61
C PRO A 95 -12.22 26.31 -40.69
N THR A 96 -11.90 27.44 -41.29
CA THR A 96 -11.39 28.69 -40.73
C THR A 96 -12.51 29.43 -39.99
N THR A 97 -12.36 29.69 -38.69
CA THR A 97 -12.96 30.87 -38.01
C THR A 97 -12.43 31.04 -36.58
N MET A 98 -11.41 31.90 -36.39
CA MET A 98 -11.41 32.93 -35.34
C MET A 98 -10.23 33.88 -35.57
N LYS A 99 -10.53 35.05 -36.13
CA LYS A 99 -9.63 36.21 -36.22
C LYS A 99 -10.34 37.34 -35.48
N GLN A 100 -9.53 38.20 -34.84
CA GLN A 100 -9.83 39.50 -34.24
C GLN A 100 -10.37 39.51 -32.80
N VAL A 101 -9.47 39.69 -31.83
CA VAL A 101 -9.44 40.89 -30.96
C VAL A 101 -7.97 41.17 -30.62
N LEU A 102 -7.54 42.43 -30.83
CA LEU A 102 -6.35 43.14 -30.31
C LEU A 102 -5.66 43.92 -31.42
N SER A 103 -6.26 45.07 -31.75
CA SER A 103 -5.57 46.20 -32.34
C SER A 103 -6.02 47.46 -31.61
N GLN A 104 -5.07 48.34 -31.31
CA GLN A 104 -5.16 49.72 -30.81
C GLN A 104 -4.72 49.93 -29.35
N VAL A 105 -3.39 49.97 -29.17
CA VAL A 105 -2.75 50.95 -28.28
C VAL A 105 -1.60 51.55 -29.07
N ASP A 106 -1.76 52.81 -29.49
CA ASP A 106 -0.70 53.62 -30.09
C ASP A 106 0.24 54.11 -28.98
N ILE A 107 1.52 53.72 -29.05
CA ILE A 107 2.60 54.30 -28.23
C ILE A 107 3.54 55.06 -29.18
N PRO A 108 3.79 56.37 -28.94
CA PRO A 108 4.62 57.18 -29.82
C PRO A 108 6.10 56.80 -29.73
N ALA A 109 6.76 56.91 -30.87
CA ALA A 109 8.15 56.59 -31.12
C ALA A 109 9.11 57.31 -30.15
N LEU A 110 9.93 56.52 -29.46
CA LEU A 110 11.17 56.98 -28.82
C LEU A 110 12.38 56.27 -29.42
N GLY A 111 13.47 57.02 -29.50
CA GLY A 111 14.60 56.81 -30.38
C GLY A 111 15.48 55.59 -30.12
N ARG A 112 16.29 55.34 -31.15
CA ARG A 112 17.33 54.32 -31.31
C ARG A 112 18.19 54.13 -30.05
N GLY A 113 18.18 52.90 -29.54
CA GLY A 113 19.17 52.37 -28.62
C GLY A 113 19.01 50.85 -28.55
N LEU A 114 19.84 50.12 -29.29
CA LEU A 114 19.83 48.66 -29.35
C LEU A 114 20.19 48.08 -27.96
N ARG A 115 19.20 47.78 -27.12
CA ARG A 115 19.33 46.85 -25.99
C ARG A 115 18.52 45.61 -26.31
N LYS A 116 19.20 44.51 -26.65
CA LYS A 116 18.60 43.17 -26.62
C LYS A 116 18.24 42.86 -25.16
N SER A 117 17.04 43.23 -24.74
CA SER A 117 16.44 42.68 -23.52
C SER A 117 16.13 41.21 -23.80
N ILE A 118 17.04 40.34 -23.37
CA ILE A 118 16.78 38.91 -23.25
C ILE A 118 15.72 38.79 -22.15
N CYS A 119 14.46 38.69 -22.53
CA CYS A 119 13.41 38.22 -21.64
C CYS A 119 13.71 36.76 -21.34
N ILE A 120 14.51 36.51 -20.30
CA ILE A 120 14.58 35.21 -19.64
C ILE A 120 13.20 35.02 -19.00
N GLY A 121 12.27 34.44 -19.76
CA GLY A 121 11.02 33.94 -19.23
C GLY A 121 11.36 32.81 -18.28
N LEU A 122 11.49 33.13 -16.98
CA LEU A 122 11.55 32.15 -15.91
C LEU A 122 10.21 31.42 -15.93
N LEU A 123 10.15 30.31 -16.67
CA LEU A 123 9.06 29.35 -16.56
C LEU A 123 9.21 28.71 -15.18
N ILE A 124 8.55 29.32 -14.19
CA ILE A 124 8.35 28.69 -12.89
C ILE A 124 7.49 27.46 -13.16
N LYS A 125 8.12 26.29 -13.24
CA LYS A 125 7.39 25.02 -13.23
C LYS A 125 6.66 24.98 -11.90
N HIS A 126 5.36 25.24 -11.91
CA HIS A 126 4.51 25.00 -10.75
C HIS A 126 4.52 23.50 -10.49
N VAL A 127 5.35 23.08 -9.52
CA VAL A 127 5.28 21.76 -8.94
C VAL A 127 4.01 21.75 -8.11
N ASN A 128 2.97 21.08 -8.61
CA ASN A 128 1.72 20.92 -7.87
C ASN A 128 1.91 19.81 -6.84
N SER A 129 1.51 20.05 -5.59
CA SER A 129 1.43 18.96 -4.60
C SER A 129 0.36 17.95 -5.04
N ALA A 130 0.46 16.71 -4.56
CA ALA A 130 -0.65 15.79 -4.68
C ALA A 130 -1.83 16.30 -3.82
N ASP A 131 -3.06 16.01 -4.20
CA ASP A 131 -4.23 16.39 -3.37
C ASP A 131 -4.32 15.57 -2.06
N SER A 132 -3.62 14.43 -1.98
CA SER A 132 -3.40 13.68 -0.74
C SER A 132 -2.47 14.41 0.23
N ASP A 133 -1.62 15.30 -0.27
CA ASP A 133 -0.73 16.13 0.54
C ASP A 133 -1.51 17.34 1.10
N GLY A 134 -0.95 18.00 2.12
CA GLY A 134 -1.57 19.19 2.67
C GLY A 134 -0.96 19.67 3.97
N ARG A 135 -1.75 20.43 4.71
CA ARG A 135 -1.32 21.08 5.97
C ARG A 135 -2.02 20.51 7.19
N GLU A 136 -3.23 20.00 7.02
CA GLU A 136 -4.12 19.58 8.11
C GLU A 136 -4.44 18.10 7.96
N PHE A 137 -4.19 17.33 9.00
CA PHE A 137 -4.36 15.88 9.03
C PHE A 137 -5.04 15.45 10.33
N VAL A 138 -5.79 14.35 10.27
CA VAL A 138 -6.27 13.62 11.45
C VAL A 138 -6.08 12.12 11.24
N PHE A 139 -5.45 11.45 12.20
CA PHE A 139 -5.11 10.03 12.14
C PHE A 139 -5.08 9.43 13.55
N SER A 140 -4.88 8.13 13.64
CA SER A 140 -4.72 7.41 14.91
C SER A 140 -3.79 6.21 14.73
N PHE A 141 -3.24 5.71 15.83
CA PHE A 141 -2.59 4.40 15.88
C PHE A 141 -3.44 3.48 16.73
N ALA A 142 -3.58 2.23 16.29
CA ALA A 142 -4.41 1.25 16.94
C ALA A 142 -3.65 -0.07 17.06
N HIS A 143 -3.79 -0.73 18.19
CA HIS A 143 -3.36 -2.11 18.36
C HIS A 143 -4.51 -2.93 18.94
N ASP A 144 -4.40 -4.24 18.82
CA ASP A 144 -5.37 -5.17 19.39
C ASP A 144 -5.00 -5.52 20.84
N HIS A 145 -6.01 -5.70 21.70
CA HIS A 145 -5.84 -6.01 23.12
C HIS A 145 -5.13 -7.34 23.37
N TRP A 146 -5.27 -8.30 22.45
CA TRP A 146 -4.63 -9.62 22.58
C TRP A 146 -3.13 -9.56 22.30
N HIS A 147 -2.69 -8.55 21.56
CA HIS A 147 -1.29 -8.35 21.17
C HIS A 147 -0.69 -7.21 22.00
N SER A 148 -0.10 -7.57 23.14
CA SER A 148 0.59 -6.60 23.99
C SER A 148 1.80 -6.02 23.25
N LEU A 149 1.82 -4.69 23.11
CA LEU A 149 2.96 -3.95 22.58
C LEU A 149 4.19 -4.15 23.48
N THR A 150 5.33 -4.50 22.89
CA THR A 150 6.57 -4.58 23.67
C THR A 150 7.06 -3.19 24.10
N PRO A 151 7.96 -3.10 25.10
CA PRO A 151 8.63 -1.84 25.41
C PRO A 151 9.47 -1.26 24.25
N ALA A 152 9.75 -2.07 23.22
CA ALA A 152 10.48 -1.64 22.03
C ALA A 152 9.56 -1.10 20.92
N THR A 153 8.23 -1.18 21.08
CA THR A 153 7.31 -0.60 20.11
C THR A 153 7.53 0.90 20.00
N THR A 154 7.58 1.37 18.76
CA THR A 154 7.69 2.78 18.42
C THR A 154 6.52 3.21 17.56
N THR A 155 6.04 4.44 17.78
CA THR A 155 5.13 5.14 16.88
C THR A 155 5.80 6.41 16.42
N SER A 156 5.80 6.64 15.13
CA SER A 156 6.43 7.80 14.52
C SER A 156 5.60 8.35 13.38
N VAL A 157 5.83 9.63 13.12
CA VAL A 157 5.29 10.34 11.96
C VAL A 157 6.46 10.83 11.12
N ILE A 158 6.43 10.50 9.84
CA ILE A 158 7.40 10.99 8.88
C ILE A 158 6.77 12.17 8.15
N VAL A 159 7.45 13.32 8.22
CA VAL A 159 7.02 14.56 7.57
C VAL A 159 7.95 14.82 6.39
N ILE A 160 7.39 14.90 5.19
CA ILE A 160 8.14 15.20 3.97
C ILE A 160 7.65 16.55 3.44
N PRO A 161 8.37 17.66 3.70
CA PRO A 161 8.01 18.96 3.16
C PRO A 161 8.17 18.98 1.64
N LEU A 162 7.23 19.61 0.93
CA LEU A 162 7.23 19.58 -0.54
C LEU A 162 8.03 20.69 -1.20
N PHE A 163 8.17 21.84 -0.52
CA PHE A 163 8.79 23.04 -1.11
C PHE A 163 9.79 23.73 -0.18
N ASN A 164 9.44 23.89 1.09
CA ASN A 164 10.24 24.62 2.08
C ASN A 164 10.27 23.86 3.41
N ASP A 165 11.21 24.22 4.28
CA ASP A 165 11.15 23.86 5.70
C ASP A 165 9.78 24.22 6.29
N THR A 166 9.32 23.43 7.25
CA THR A 166 7.98 23.58 7.84
C THR A 166 8.02 23.31 9.34
N ILE A 167 7.11 23.94 10.08
CA ILE A 167 6.86 23.61 11.47
C ILE A 167 5.53 22.88 11.53
N CYS A 168 5.56 21.65 12.03
CA CYS A 168 4.38 20.83 12.24
C CYS A 168 4.06 20.72 13.73
N SER A 169 2.78 20.83 14.06
CA SER A 169 2.22 20.72 15.39
C SER A 169 1.36 19.46 15.47
N PHE A 170 1.66 18.57 16.41
CA PHE A 170 0.93 17.34 16.68
C PHE A 170 0.17 17.48 18.00
N GLN A 171 -1.16 17.56 17.93
CA GLN A 171 -2.06 17.70 19.08
C GLN A 171 -2.83 16.40 19.31
N TYR A 172 -2.78 15.87 20.53
CA TYR A 172 -3.49 14.65 20.91
C TYR A 172 -3.85 14.65 22.41
N THR A 173 -4.79 13.80 22.81
CA THR A 173 -5.14 13.61 24.22
C THR A 173 -4.36 12.42 24.79
N GLN A 174 -3.48 12.66 25.76
CA GLN A 174 -2.68 11.61 26.38
C GLN A 174 -3.54 10.55 27.04
N THR A 175 -3.40 9.27 26.70
CA THR A 175 -4.12 8.13 27.29
C THR A 175 -4.01 8.03 28.82
N SER A 176 -2.90 8.43 29.43
CA SER A 176 -2.67 8.30 30.87
C SER A 176 -3.49 9.24 31.75
N ASP A 177 -3.59 10.53 31.41
CA ASP A 177 -4.14 11.56 32.32
C ASP A 177 -5.22 12.48 31.71
N LYS A 178 -5.50 12.32 30.40
CA LYS A 178 -6.50 13.08 29.62
C LYS A 178 -6.07 14.51 29.31
N GLN A 179 -4.80 14.85 29.52
CA GLN A 179 -4.27 16.14 29.10
C GLN A 179 -4.15 16.21 27.58
N ILE A 180 -4.51 17.38 27.04
CA ILE A 180 -4.26 17.70 25.64
C ILE A 180 -2.81 18.16 25.54
N VAL A 181 -2.00 17.39 24.83
CA VAL A 181 -0.59 17.70 24.56
C VAL A 181 -0.47 18.24 23.14
N THR A 182 0.44 19.18 22.95
CA THR A 182 0.80 19.69 21.62
C THR A 182 2.32 19.70 21.50
N ILE A 183 2.84 18.96 20.52
CA ILE A 183 4.27 18.88 20.24
C ILE A 183 4.55 19.61 18.92
N GLN A 184 5.49 20.55 18.92
CA GLN A 184 5.96 21.20 17.71
C GLN A 184 7.30 20.62 17.26
N LYS A 185 7.43 20.35 15.96
CA LYS A 185 8.62 19.81 15.32
C LYS A 185 8.92 20.59 14.05
N LYS A 186 10.19 20.95 13.85
CA LYS A 186 10.67 21.52 12.60
C LYS A 186 11.06 20.37 11.67
N ALA A 187 10.44 20.30 10.50
CA ALA A 187 10.82 19.41 9.42
C ALA A 187 11.57 20.21 8.34
N LEU A 188 12.72 19.69 7.93
CA LEU A 188 13.60 20.31 6.95
C LEU A 188 13.34 19.73 5.56
N TYR A 189 13.34 20.59 4.54
CA TYR A 189 13.15 20.14 3.16
C TYR A 189 14.33 19.29 2.67
N GLY A 190 14.04 18.22 1.92
CA GLY A 190 15.06 17.37 1.28
C GLY A 190 15.85 16.48 2.23
N VAL A 191 15.41 16.31 3.48
CA VAL A 191 16.01 15.37 4.45
C VAL A 191 14.94 14.54 5.14
N THR A 192 15.33 13.39 5.70
CA THR A 192 14.42 12.53 6.46
C THR A 192 14.02 13.17 7.78
N ASN A 193 12.72 13.43 7.98
CA ASN A 193 12.16 13.93 9.24
C ASN A 193 11.22 12.88 9.85
N GLU A 194 11.75 12.00 10.69
CA GLU A 194 10.97 11.03 11.47
C GLU A 194 10.85 11.51 12.91
N PHE A 195 9.62 11.76 13.39
CA PHE A 195 9.36 12.23 14.75
C PHE A 195 8.64 11.15 15.54
N ASN A 196 9.29 10.66 16.60
CA ASN A 196 8.68 9.73 17.53
C ASN A 196 7.62 10.41 18.39
N LEU A 197 6.48 9.74 18.53
CA LEU A 197 5.43 10.06 19.48
C LEU A 197 5.51 9.07 20.65
N ASN A 198 4.96 9.45 21.81
CA ASN A 198 4.93 8.51 22.94
C ASN A 198 3.88 7.43 22.66
N THR A 199 4.32 6.23 22.27
CA THR A 199 3.47 5.09 21.89
C THR A 199 2.37 4.78 22.91
N LYS A 200 2.67 4.84 24.20
CA LYS A 200 1.67 4.57 25.26
C LYS A 200 0.56 5.62 25.33
N GLU A 201 0.81 6.81 24.80
CA GLU A 201 -0.11 7.95 24.87
C GLU A 201 -0.87 8.18 23.57
N VAL A 202 -0.38 7.67 22.44
CA VAL A 202 -0.96 7.93 21.10
C VAL A 202 -1.55 6.70 20.42
N THR A 203 -1.28 5.51 20.95
CA THR A 203 -1.90 4.27 20.47
C THR A 203 -3.05 3.91 21.38
N PHE A 204 -4.21 3.60 20.80
CA PHE A 204 -5.33 3.05 21.55
C PHE A 204 -5.40 1.54 21.45
N ASP A 205 -5.91 0.95 22.53
CA ASP A 205 -6.10 -0.48 22.70
C ASP A 205 -7.52 -0.87 22.26
N ALA A 206 -7.63 -1.49 21.08
CA ALA A 206 -8.89 -1.91 20.50
C ALA A 206 -9.34 -3.24 21.14
N VAL A 207 -10.52 -3.22 21.76
CA VAL A 207 -11.15 -4.38 22.38
C VAL A 207 -12.18 -4.96 21.41
N ILE A 208 -12.08 -6.26 21.18
CA ILE A 208 -12.99 -6.97 20.29
C ILE A 208 -14.13 -7.58 21.10
N ASN A 209 -15.35 -7.23 20.71
CA ASN A 209 -16.54 -7.77 21.33
C ASN A 209 -16.90 -9.13 20.69
N LYS A 210 -16.46 -10.22 21.33
CA LYS A 210 -16.70 -11.61 20.89
C LYS A 210 -18.17 -12.06 20.82
N PHE A 211 -19.12 -11.16 21.08
CA PHE A 211 -20.54 -11.45 21.00
C PHE A 211 -21.24 -10.69 19.87
N ASN A 212 -20.56 -9.74 19.20
CA ASN A 212 -21.13 -8.97 18.09
C ASN A 212 -20.18 -8.99 16.89
N THR A 213 -20.69 -9.32 15.70
CA THR A 213 -19.89 -9.30 14.45
C THR A 213 -19.33 -7.90 14.19
N PHE A 214 -20.11 -6.89 14.55
CA PHE A 214 -19.69 -5.50 14.50
C PHE A 214 -20.13 -4.80 15.79
N SER A 215 -19.18 -4.23 16.54
CA SER A 215 -19.49 -3.42 17.73
C SER A 215 -18.84 -2.06 17.63
N ALA A 216 -19.57 -1.01 18.01
CA ALA A 216 -19.02 0.33 18.13
C ALA A 216 -18.72 0.59 19.59
N GLU A 217 -17.45 0.83 19.88
CA GLU A 217 -16.95 1.00 21.23
C GLU A 217 -16.43 2.42 21.39
N ALA A 218 -16.72 3.01 22.55
CA ALA A 218 -16.25 4.34 22.91
C ALA A 218 -14.94 4.22 23.69
N LEU A 219 -13.89 4.88 23.23
CA LEU A 219 -12.64 5.04 23.96
C LEU A 219 -12.34 6.50 24.16
N LYS A 220 -11.37 6.76 25.02
CA LYS A 220 -10.76 8.09 25.13
C LYS A 220 -10.29 8.60 23.77
N ASP A 221 -10.30 9.92 23.59
CA ASP A 221 -9.91 10.55 22.33
C ASP A 221 -8.54 10.10 21.84
N PHE A 222 -8.55 9.27 20.80
CA PHE A 222 -7.36 8.70 20.16
C PHE A 222 -6.96 9.45 18.88
N ARG A 223 -7.62 10.57 18.58
CA ARG A 223 -7.31 11.38 17.40
C ARG A 223 -6.01 12.14 17.63
N ILE A 224 -5.16 12.10 16.61
CA ILE A 224 -3.96 12.92 16.50
C ILE A 224 -4.21 13.92 15.39
N PHE A 225 -4.23 15.21 15.74
CA PHE A 225 -4.35 16.30 14.78
C PHE A 225 -2.95 16.82 14.43
N ALA A 226 -2.59 16.79 13.16
CA ALA A 226 -1.36 17.43 12.69
C ALA A 226 -1.69 18.68 11.86
N SER A 227 -0.99 19.78 12.15
CA SER A 227 -1.08 21.04 11.40
C SER A 227 0.34 21.52 11.06
N CYS A 228 0.62 21.81 9.79
CA CYS A 228 1.92 22.24 9.30
C CYS A 228 1.84 23.62 8.63
N THR A 229 2.92 24.40 8.69
CA THR A 229 2.96 25.75 8.07
C THR A 229 2.99 25.71 6.55
N GLU A 230 3.58 24.66 5.97
CA GLU A 230 3.67 24.38 4.53
C GLU A 230 2.98 23.06 4.18
N ASP A 231 2.71 22.84 2.88
CA ASP A 231 2.20 21.56 2.40
C ASP A 231 3.26 20.46 2.57
N VAL A 232 2.84 19.36 3.19
CA VAL A 232 3.66 18.19 3.46
C VAL A 232 2.94 16.93 3.00
N LYS A 233 3.74 15.89 2.79
CA LYS A 233 3.26 14.52 2.85
C LYS A 233 3.51 13.97 4.24
N LEU A 234 2.52 13.26 4.77
CA LEU A 234 2.56 12.69 6.11
C LEU A 234 2.41 11.16 6.03
N ILE A 235 3.32 10.44 6.68
CA ILE A 235 3.29 8.98 6.76
C ILE A 235 3.28 8.59 8.23
N GLY A 236 2.33 7.74 8.62
CA GLY A 236 2.28 7.13 9.95
C GLY A 236 3.09 5.83 9.93
N LYS A 237 3.79 5.55 11.03
CA LYS A 237 4.53 4.30 11.22
C LYS A 237 4.36 3.81 12.64
N ILE A 238 4.01 2.53 12.77
CA ILE A 238 4.04 1.81 14.05
C ILE A 238 4.88 0.55 13.85
N ALA A 239 5.83 0.30 14.75
CA ALA A 239 6.80 -0.78 14.59
C ALA A 239 7.18 -1.38 15.95
N ASP A 240 7.00 -2.69 16.08
CA ASP A 240 7.46 -3.52 17.18
C ASP A 240 8.46 -4.56 16.64
N PRO A 241 9.78 -4.27 16.73
CA PRO A 241 10.81 -5.13 16.17
C PRO A 241 10.99 -6.44 16.95
N ILE A 242 10.43 -6.57 18.16
CA ILE A 242 10.55 -7.80 18.95
C ILE A 242 9.52 -8.83 18.47
N ASN A 243 8.29 -8.37 18.20
CA ASN A 243 7.21 -9.22 17.71
C ASN A 243 7.13 -9.29 16.17
N ALA A 244 8.08 -8.65 15.46
CA ALA A 244 8.04 -8.50 14.01
C ALA A 244 6.71 -7.91 13.51
N TRP A 245 6.17 -6.93 14.24
CA TRP A 245 4.81 -6.44 14.06
C TRP A 245 4.81 -4.95 13.73
N GLY A 246 3.86 -4.50 12.91
CA GLY A 246 3.68 -3.09 12.57
C GLY A 246 3.74 -2.84 11.07
N ASP A 247 3.42 -1.61 10.67
CA ASP A 247 3.26 -1.22 9.27
C ASP A 247 3.47 0.31 9.12
N MET A 248 3.49 0.79 7.89
CA MET A 248 3.54 2.20 7.53
C MET A 248 2.42 2.56 6.56
N PHE A 249 1.87 3.76 6.68
CA PHE A 249 0.72 4.15 5.88
C PHE A 249 0.73 5.63 5.54
N LEU A 250 0.24 5.96 4.34
CA LEU A 250 -0.02 7.34 3.94
C LEU A 250 -1.15 7.90 4.83
N ILE A 251 -0.95 9.09 5.38
CA ILE A 251 -1.98 9.87 6.06
C ILE A 251 -2.45 10.97 5.11
N PRO A 252 -3.62 10.83 4.45
CA PRO A 252 -4.09 11.86 3.54
C PRO A 252 -4.51 13.12 4.30
N SER A 253 -4.34 14.26 3.64
CA SER A 253 -4.87 15.55 4.08
C SER A 253 -6.37 15.47 4.37
N THR A 254 -6.83 16.23 5.37
CA THR A 254 -8.26 16.34 5.72
C THR A 254 -9.15 16.86 4.58
N LYS A 255 -8.55 17.40 3.50
CA LYS A 255 -9.25 17.68 2.24
C LYS A 255 -9.86 16.42 1.60
N GLN A 256 -9.36 15.24 1.95
CA GLN A 256 -9.85 13.93 1.51
C GLN A 256 -10.92 13.34 2.43
N ALA A 257 -11.36 14.07 3.47
CA ALA A 257 -12.41 13.62 4.37
C ALA A 257 -13.75 13.50 3.63
N GLY A 258 -14.56 12.52 4.03
CA GLY A 258 -15.85 12.26 3.42
C GLY A 258 -16.91 11.82 4.43
N THR A 259 -18.13 11.64 3.94
CA THR A 259 -19.29 11.29 4.77
C THR A 259 -19.81 9.88 4.53
N LYS A 260 -19.23 9.14 3.58
CA LYS A 260 -19.64 7.76 3.30
C LYS A 260 -18.43 6.91 2.94
N PHE A 261 -18.37 5.74 3.55
CA PHE A 261 -17.34 4.73 3.31
C PHE A 261 -18.02 3.37 3.20
N VAL A 262 -17.58 2.55 2.25
CA VAL A 262 -17.94 1.14 2.18
C VAL A 262 -16.65 0.37 2.09
N LEU A 263 -16.33 -0.43 3.09
CA LEU A 263 -15.04 -1.10 3.21
C LEU A 263 -15.25 -2.59 3.42
N ALA A 264 -14.77 -3.40 2.48
CA ALA A 264 -14.57 -4.83 2.71
C ALA A 264 -13.37 -5.02 3.63
N THR A 265 -13.42 -5.97 4.55
CA THR A 265 -12.26 -6.32 5.39
C THR A 265 -11.30 -7.25 4.63
N PRO A 266 -9.97 -7.12 4.82
CA PRO A 266 -9.01 -8.07 4.29
C PRO A 266 -9.24 -9.49 4.83
N THR A 267 -8.67 -10.48 4.15
CA THR A 267 -8.71 -11.86 4.65
C THR A 267 -7.88 -12.04 5.92
N ALA A 268 -8.35 -12.94 6.76
CA ALA A 268 -7.73 -13.35 8.01
C ALA A 268 -7.96 -14.85 8.21
N ASN A 269 -6.95 -15.51 8.74
CA ASN A 269 -6.99 -16.88 9.24
C ASN A 269 -7.54 -16.97 10.68
N VAL A 270 -7.97 -15.86 11.27
CA VAL A 270 -8.66 -15.80 12.57
C VAL A 270 -10.02 -15.10 12.44
N HIS A 271 -10.79 -15.15 13.54
CA HIS A 271 -12.11 -14.52 13.63
C HIS A 271 -12.03 -12.98 13.56
N ILE A 272 -10.95 -12.39 14.07
CA ILE A 272 -10.71 -10.95 14.09
C ILE A 272 -10.53 -10.42 12.66
N LYS A 273 -11.43 -9.53 12.22
CA LYS A 273 -11.38 -8.89 10.89
C LYS A 273 -10.87 -7.44 10.92
N GLY A 274 -10.54 -6.92 12.10
CA GLY A 274 -9.88 -5.63 12.30
C GLY A 274 -10.76 -4.58 12.97
N PHE A 275 -10.31 -3.32 12.91
CA PHE A 275 -10.96 -2.19 13.56
C PHE A 275 -10.93 -0.96 12.68
N VAL A 276 -12.01 -0.18 12.75
CA VAL A 276 -12.20 1.06 12.00
C VAL A 276 -12.33 2.23 12.98
N ALA A 277 -11.28 3.03 13.11
CA ALA A 277 -11.31 4.27 13.85
C ALA A 277 -12.06 5.35 13.05
N ILE A 278 -13.08 5.96 13.65
CA ILE A 278 -13.81 7.09 13.06
C ILE A 278 -13.18 8.38 13.54
N LEU A 279 -12.67 9.20 12.62
CA LEU A 279 -11.86 10.37 12.94
C LEU A 279 -12.53 11.66 12.41
N PRO A 280 -13.49 12.24 13.15
CA PRO A 280 -14.07 13.51 12.78
C PRO A 280 -13.02 14.61 12.66
N ILE A 281 -13.07 15.35 11.55
CA ILE A 281 -12.18 16.52 11.34
C ILE A 281 -12.62 17.69 12.22
N SER A 282 -13.90 17.73 12.63
CA SER A 282 -14.40 18.72 13.57
C SER A 282 -13.85 18.47 14.97
N LYS A 283 -13.43 19.56 15.62
CA LYS A 283 -12.92 19.57 17.00
C LYS A 283 -13.97 19.98 18.02
N THR A 284 -15.23 20.15 17.59
CA THR A 284 -16.36 20.61 18.42
C THR A 284 -17.70 20.16 17.84
N GLY A 285 -18.70 20.00 18.70
CA GLY A 285 -20.08 19.71 18.29
C GLY A 285 -20.34 18.22 18.12
N THR A 286 -21.55 17.85 17.71
CA THR A 286 -21.96 16.44 17.63
C THR A 286 -21.90 15.89 16.21
N ILE A 287 -21.67 14.58 16.11
CA ILE A 287 -21.75 13.83 14.86
C ILE A 287 -22.72 12.67 15.01
N ASN A 288 -23.50 12.41 13.95
CA ASN A 288 -24.29 11.19 13.81
C ASN A 288 -23.53 10.26 12.88
N VAL A 289 -23.40 8.99 13.28
CA VAL A 289 -22.76 7.94 12.49
C VAL A 289 -23.73 6.78 12.38
N ASN A 290 -24.07 6.38 11.17
CA ASN A 290 -24.82 5.18 10.88
C ASN A 290 -23.86 4.09 10.39
N ILE A 291 -23.93 2.92 11.01
CA ILE A 291 -23.03 1.79 10.77
C ILE A 291 -23.89 0.60 10.35
N VAL A 292 -23.60 0.06 9.16
CA VAL A 292 -24.24 -1.16 8.66
C VAL A 292 -23.16 -2.19 8.38
N GLY A 293 -23.21 -3.30 9.08
CA GLY A 293 -22.30 -4.41 8.91
C GLY A 293 -22.94 -5.54 8.12
N TYR A 294 -22.19 -6.06 7.16
CA TYR A 294 -22.59 -7.13 6.27
C TYR A 294 -21.69 -8.33 6.44
N SER A 295 -22.28 -9.52 6.48
CA SER A 295 -21.61 -10.81 6.43
C SER A 295 -22.14 -11.57 5.22
N ASN A 296 -21.28 -11.91 4.26
CA ASN A 296 -21.67 -12.56 3.01
C ASN A 296 -22.86 -11.87 2.33
N ALA A 297 -22.79 -10.53 2.21
CA ALA A 297 -23.84 -9.65 1.69
C ALA A 297 -25.11 -9.50 2.53
N VAL A 298 -25.27 -10.26 3.62
CA VAL A 298 -26.43 -10.17 4.50
C VAL A 298 -26.16 -9.13 5.58
N VAL A 299 -27.12 -8.22 5.80
CA VAL A 299 -27.04 -7.27 6.92
C VAL A 299 -27.12 -8.05 8.23
N VAL A 300 -26.06 -7.98 9.03
CA VAL A 300 -25.99 -8.62 10.35
C VAL A 300 -25.99 -7.60 11.49
N SER A 301 -25.66 -6.34 11.20
CA SER A 301 -25.78 -5.23 12.14
C SER A 301 -26.21 -3.95 11.44
N ASN A 302 -27.03 -3.16 12.11
CA ASN A 302 -27.46 -1.85 11.64
C ASN A 302 -27.83 -0.98 12.85
N TYR A 303 -26.99 -0.02 13.18
CA TYR A 303 -27.24 0.89 14.29
C TYR A 303 -26.62 2.26 14.03
N SER A 304 -27.16 3.26 14.73
CA SER A 304 -26.67 4.63 14.68
C SER A 304 -26.15 5.05 16.06
N ILE A 305 -25.03 5.77 16.06
CA ILE A 305 -24.45 6.40 17.24
C ILE A 305 -24.42 7.92 17.04
N GLN A 306 -24.60 8.66 18.13
CA GLN A 306 -24.39 10.11 18.17
C GLN A 306 -23.42 10.41 19.31
N TYR A 307 -22.39 11.19 19.03
CA TYR A 307 -21.40 11.55 20.06
C TYR A 307 -20.77 12.93 19.83
N ASP A 308 -20.11 13.43 20.88
CA ASP A 308 -19.40 14.71 20.87
C ASP A 308 -18.00 14.57 20.25
N THR A 309 -17.72 15.39 19.24
CA THR A 309 -16.44 15.45 18.52
C THR A 309 -15.45 16.40 19.18
N THR A 310 -15.81 17.01 20.31
CA THR A 310 -14.92 17.90 21.07
C THR A 310 -13.64 17.18 21.48
N VAL A 311 -12.49 17.82 21.33
CA VAL A 311 -11.19 17.24 21.70
C VAL A 311 -11.22 16.79 23.17
N SER A 312 -10.65 15.62 23.46
CA SER A 312 -10.63 14.94 24.77
C SER A 312 -11.95 14.24 25.16
N GLN A 313 -13.03 14.41 24.38
CA GLN A 313 -14.23 13.57 24.54
C GLN A 313 -14.01 12.18 23.95
N ASN A 314 -14.74 11.20 24.46
CA ASN A 314 -14.65 9.84 23.94
C ASN A 314 -14.95 9.80 22.43
N GLN A 315 -14.12 9.09 21.69
CA GLN A 315 -14.27 8.84 20.26
C GLN A 315 -14.61 7.36 20.03
N TYR A 316 -15.17 7.07 18.86
CA TYR A 316 -15.68 5.75 18.55
C TYR A 316 -14.86 5.06 17.47
N TYR A 317 -14.62 3.77 17.67
CA TYR A 317 -14.15 2.86 16.64
C TYR A 317 -15.12 1.69 16.52
N ILE A 318 -15.05 0.99 15.39
CA ILE A 318 -15.82 -0.21 15.12
C ILE A 318 -14.88 -1.39 15.21
N SER A 319 -15.19 -2.40 16.04
CA SER A 319 -14.54 -3.69 16.02
C SER A 319 -15.28 -4.63 15.04
N CYS A 320 -14.52 -5.44 14.30
CA CYS A 320 -15.05 -6.37 13.30
C CYS A 320 -14.61 -7.77 13.67
N ASP A 321 -15.56 -8.65 13.95
CA ASP A 321 -15.33 -10.03 14.37
C ASP A 321 -16.19 -10.99 13.54
N SER A 322 -15.65 -12.15 13.20
CA SER A 322 -16.36 -13.23 12.53
C SER A 322 -16.90 -14.21 13.57
N LEU A 323 -18.04 -13.87 14.17
CA LEU A 323 -18.70 -14.68 15.20
C LEU A 323 -19.17 -16.07 14.77
N ASP A 324 -19.10 -16.41 13.48
CA ASP A 324 -19.46 -17.74 13.00
C ASP A 324 -18.41 -18.80 13.38
N GLY A 325 -18.15 -18.94 14.68
CA GLY A 325 -17.64 -20.17 15.28
C GLY A 325 -18.68 -21.30 15.29
N SER A 326 -19.84 -21.12 14.62
CA SER A 326 -20.93 -22.09 14.55
C SER A 326 -20.97 -22.87 13.25
N THR A 327 -20.37 -22.37 12.17
CA THR A 327 -20.24 -23.14 10.93
C THR A 327 -18.93 -23.89 11.00
N ASN A 328 -18.98 -25.18 11.35
CA ASN A 328 -17.89 -26.14 11.13
C ASN A 328 -17.49 -26.29 9.65
N ASP A 329 -17.98 -25.41 8.78
CA ASP A 329 -17.94 -25.55 7.32
C ASP A 329 -16.73 -24.86 6.69
N GLY A 330 -15.80 -24.31 7.49
CA GLY A 330 -14.54 -23.70 6.97
C GLY A 330 -14.73 -22.49 6.05
N ASN A 331 -15.96 -22.02 5.84
CA ASN A 331 -16.25 -20.98 4.85
C ASN A 331 -15.70 -19.62 5.29
N THR A 332 -14.89 -19.02 4.43
CA THR A 332 -14.37 -17.66 4.62
C THR A 332 -15.52 -16.66 4.65
N VAL A 333 -15.75 -16.03 5.80
CA VAL A 333 -16.79 -15.00 5.94
C VAL A 333 -16.28 -13.68 5.36
N ASN A 334 -16.91 -13.24 4.27
CA ASN A 334 -16.66 -11.93 3.68
C ASN A 334 -17.42 -10.86 4.47
N GLN A 335 -16.67 -9.99 5.14
CA GLN A 335 -17.26 -8.89 5.91
C GLN A 335 -17.08 -7.55 5.23
N THR A 336 -18.16 -6.78 5.17
CA THR A 336 -18.16 -5.41 4.64
C THR A 336 -18.83 -4.48 5.62
N ILE A 337 -18.30 -3.27 5.77
CA ILE A 337 -18.84 -2.22 6.62
C ILE A 337 -19.21 -1.03 5.77
N SER A 338 -20.44 -0.52 5.93
CA SER A 338 -20.87 0.78 5.42
C SER A 338 -20.98 1.77 6.58
N ILE A 339 -20.25 2.88 6.50
CA ILE A 339 -20.30 3.98 7.46
C ILE A 339 -20.81 5.23 6.75
N THR A 340 -21.86 5.84 7.30
CA THR A 340 -22.39 7.13 6.84
C THR A 340 -22.38 8.11 8.00
N THR A 341 -21.88 9.33 7.78
CA THR A 341 -21.75 10.36 8.83
C THR A 341 -22.47 11.65 8.46
N SER A 342 -22.88 12.42 9.47
CA SER A 342 -23.49 13.75 9.27
C SER A 342 -22.49 14.86 8.93
N SER A 343 -21.20 14.64 9.18
CA SER A 343 -20.12 15.57 8.87
C SER A 343 -18.87 14.81 8.39
N PRO A 344 -17.95 15.45 7.64
CA PRO A 344 -16.79 14.76 7.09
C PRO A 344 -15.91 14.14 8.18
N VAL A 345 -15.45 12.92 7.93
CA VAL A 345 -14.51 12.18 8.77
C VAL A 345 -13.39 11.60 7.91
N MET A 346 -12.25 11.32 8.54
CA MET A 346 -11.30 10.34 8.03
C MET A 346 -11.58 8.99 8.69
N LEU A 347 -11.16 7.89 8.06
CA LEU A 347 -11.12 6.57 8.69
C LEU A 347 -9.68 6.08 8.76
N SER A 348 -9.34 5.38 9.83
CA SER A 348 -8.15 4.53 9.90
C SER A 348 -8.61 3.09 10.12
N PHE A 349 -8.19 2.20 9.23
CA PHE A 349 -8.43 0.77 9.34
C PHE A 349 -7.14 0.12 9.82
N SER A 350 -7.20 -0.76 10.80
CA SER A 350 -6.09 -1.68 11.05
C SER A 350 -6.57 -3.07 11.40
N MET A 351 -5.70 -4.04 11.18
CA MET A 351 -6.00 -5.44 11.34
C MET A 351 -4.78 -6.16 11.89
N PRO A 352 -4.88 -6.82 13.06
CA PRO A 352 -3.72 -7.38 13.75
C PRO A 352 -3.18 -8.67 13.14
N THR A 353 -4.03 -9.38 12.41
CA THR A 353 -3.84 -10.80 12.06
C THR A 353 -4.28 -11.07 10.62
N SER A 354 -3.79 -10.26 9.69
CA SER A 354 -4.10 -10.42 8.26
C SER A 354 -3.33 -11.59 7.64
N SER A 355 -3.99 -12.32 6.74
CA SER A 355 -3.44 -13.50 6.04
C SER A 355 -4.08 -13.65 4.66
N ILE A 356 -3.36 -14.25 3.72
CA ILE A 356 -3.90 -14.64 2.40
C ILE A 356 -4.95 -15.77 2.47
N SER A 357 -4.86 -16.65 3.46
CA SER A 357 -5.83 -17.73 3.66
C SER A 357 -6.98 -17.27 4.55
N GLY A 358 -8.15 -17.85 4.30
CA GLY A 358 -9.17 -17.92 5.34
C GLY A 358 -9.01 -19.16 6.22
N LEU A 359 -9.88 -19.28 7.21
CA LEU A 359 -9.91 -20.37 8.19
C LEU A 359 -10.00 -21.75 7.49
N GLU A 360 -8.87 -22.45 7.44
CA GLU A 360 -8.68 -23.91 7.47
C GLU A 360 -9.01 -24.84 6.28
N THR A 361 -9.64 -24.46 5.15
CA THR A 361 -9.99 -25.51 4.14
C THR A 361 -9.67 -25.27 2.66
N ASP A 362 -9.33 -24.05 2.23
CA ASP A 362 -9.11 -23.75 0.80
C ASP A 362 -7.67 -23.30 0.53
N GLU A 363 -6.68 -24.17 0.81
CA GLU A 363 -5.23 -23.86 0.92
C GLU A 363 -4.68 -22.84 -0.12
N PRO A 364 -4.25 -21.66 0.35
CA PRO A 364 -3.22 -20.88 -0.32
C PRO A 364 -1.96 -20.73 0.54
N CYS A 365 -1.86 -21.37 1.72
CA CYS A 365 -0.63 -21.42 2.52
C CYS A 365 -0.28 -22.89 2.80
N ASP A 366 0.93 -23.29 2.41
CA ASP A 366 1.40 -24.68 2.35
C ASP A 366 1.61 -25.28 3.76
N PHE A 367 2.28 -24.54 4.64
CA PHE A 367 2.58 -25.01 6.01
C PHE A 367 2.33 -23.97 7.11
N TYR A 368 2.54 -22.68 6.83
CA TYR A 368 2.39 -21.61 7.82
C TYR A 368 1.77 -20.38 7.18
N CYS A 369 0.62 -19.97 7.72
CA CYS A 369 0.02 -18.68 7.45
C CYS A 369 0.54 -17.66 8.46
N TRP A 370 1.45 -16.80 8.00
CA TRP A 370 2.00 -15.74 8.84
C TRP A 370 1.00 -14.61 8.95
N GLU A 371 0.49 -14.41 10.16
CA GLU A 371 -0.34 -13.27 10.53
C GLU A 371 0.51 -12.00 10.56
N GLU A 372 0.01 -10.95 9.93
CA GLU A 372 0.69 -9.65 9.94
C GLU A 372 -0.29 -8.53 10.30
N TYR A 373 0.26 -7.51 10.94
CA TYR A 373 -0.45 -6.26 11.16
C TYR A 373 -0.41 -5.44 9.88
N LEU A 374 -1.57 -4.94 9.48
CA LEU A 374 -1.65 -3.89 8.48
C LEU A 374 -2.47 -2.71 9.00
N THR A 375 -2.18 -1.53 8.49
CA THR A 375 -2.97 -0.34 8.74
C THR A 375 -3.00 0.56 7.52
N PHE A 376 -4.12 1.21 7.27
CA PHE A 376 -4.23 2.21 6.20
C PHE A 376 -5.41 3.15 6.44
N MET A 377 -5.51 4.20 5.61
CA MET A 377 -6.63 5.13 5.65
C MET A 377 -7.49 4.97 4.39
N PRO A 378 -8.68 4.36 4.49
CA PRO A 378 -9.61 4.25 3.36
C PRO A 378 -10.04 5.60 2.81
N ILE A 379 -10.28 5.66 1.49
CA ILE A 379 -10.79 6.84 0.80
C ILE A 379 -12.33 6.76 0.71
N PRO A 380 -13.06 7.86 0.98
CA PRO A 380 -14.53 7.85 0.97
C PRO A 380 -15.11 7.60 -0.43
N SER A 381 -16.29 6.99 -0.46
CA SER A 381 -17.11 6.91 -1.67
C SER A 381 -17.75 8.28 -1.93
N LYS A 382 -17.24 9.01 -2.93
CA LYS A 382 -17.75 10.33 -3.30
C LYS A 382 -19.22 10.23 -3.75
N PRO A 383 -20.12 11.11 -3.26
CA PRO A 383 -21.50 11.17 -3.75
C PRO A 383 -21.52 11.35 -5.26
N GLN A 384 -22.43 10.66 -5.92
CA GLN A 384 -22.57 10.75 -7.36
C GLN A 384 -24.03 10.86 -7.78
N GLU A 385 -24.24 11.62 -8.84
CA GLU A 385 -25.52 11.70 -9.53
C GLU A 385 -25.85 10.37 -10.20
N CYS A 386 -27.02 9.83 -9.90
CA CYS A 386 -27.56 8.61 -10.50
C CYS A 386 -27.69 8.76 -12.02
N ASN A 387 -27.35 7.72 -12.79
CA ASN A 387 -27.38 7.72 -14.27
C ASN A 387 -26.46 8.76 -14.93
N SER A 388 -25.40 9.19 -14.24
CA SER A 388 -24.36 10.04 -14.85
C SER A 388 -23.29 9.17 -15.52
N PHE A 389 -22.65 9.70 -16.56
CA PHE A 389 -21.51 9.04 -17.21
C PHE A 389 -20.21 9.73 -16.83
N LEU A 390 -19.16 8.95 -16.59
CA LEU A 390 -17.82 9.48 -16.37
C LEU A 390 -17.08 9.58 -17.70
N LEU A 391 -16.68 10.79 -18.06
CA LEU A 391 -15.79 11.06 -19.18
C LEU A 391 -14.63 11.93 -18.68
N PRO A 392 -13.39 11.41 -18.62
CA PRO A 392 -12.97 10.04 -18.99
C PRO A 392 -13.49 8.96 -18.02
N LEU A 393 -13.41 7.69 -18.42
CA LEU A 393 -13.80 6.53 -17.61
C LEU A 393 -12.98 6.42 -16.34
N ASP A 394 -13.54 5.81 -15.30
CA ASP A 394 -12.74 5.39 -14.16
C ASP A 394 -11.99 4.12 -14.54
N GLN A 395 -10.66 4.13 -14.41
CA GLN A 395 -9.82 2.98 -14.75
C GLN A 395 -8.80 2.77 -13.64
N VAL A 396 -8.72 1.54 -13.15
CA VAL A 396 -7.77 1.10 -12.13
C VAL A 396 -7.03 -0.11 -12.69
N MET A 397 -5.75 -0.25 -12.38
CA MET A 397 -4.99 -1.46 -12.71
C MET A 397 -3.89 -1.72 -11.70
N ILE A 398 -3.50 -2.99 -11.60
CA ILE A 398 -2.43 -3.44 -10.73
C ILE A 398 -1.91 -4.81 -11.18
N THR A 399 -0.65 -5.12 -10.87
CA THR A 399 -0.07 -6.45 -11.07
C THR A 399 -0.17 -7.30 -9.80
N ASN A 400 0.04 -8.61 -9.95
CA ASN A 400 0.11 -9.53 -8.83
C ASN A 400 1.47 -9.61 -8.13
N ASP A 401 2.46 -8.80 -8.56
CA ASP A 401 3.81 -8.83 -8.00
C ASP A 401 3.81 -8.61 -6.48
N PHE A 402 2.95 -7.70 -6.02
CA PHE A 402 2.76 -7.39 -4.61
C PHE A 402 1.30 -7.27 -4.20
N THR A 403 0.39 -7.86 -4.99
CA THR A 403 -1.06 -7.74 -4.78
C THR A 403 -1.70 -9.11 -4.88
N THR A 404 -2.47 -9.50 -3.86
CA THR A 404 -3.24 -10.75 -3.88
C THR A 404 -4.70 -10.51 -4.17
N ARG A 405 -5.24 -9.35 -3.75
CA ARG A 405 -6.64 -9.01 -3.92
C ARG A 405 -6.85 -7.52 -4.04
N LEU A 406 -7.80 -7.12 -4.86
CA LEU A 406 -8.41 -5.79 -4.85
C LEU A 406 -9.74 -5.84 -4.13
N TYR A 407 -10.03 -4.82 -3.33
CA TYR A 407 -11.31 -4.60 -2.70
C TYR A 407 -11.90 -3.29 -3.20
N ILE A 408 -13.13 -3.35 -3.70
CA ILE A 408 -13.78 -2.29 -4.47
C ILE A 408 -15.03 -1.85 -3.74
N SER A 409 -15.05 -0.60 -3.27
CA SER A 409 -16.22 0.01 -2.67
C SER A 409 -17.27 0.29 -3.76
N PRO A 410 -18.53 -0.14 -3.58
CA PRO A 410 -19.60 0.30 -4.46
C PRO A 410 -19.76 1.84 -4.40
N PRO A 411 -20.22 2.45 -5.49
CA PRO A 411 -20.39 3.90 -5.59
C PRO A 411 -21.49 4.42 -4.67
N ASN A 412 -21.43 5.71 -4.36
CA ASN A 412 -22.42 6.39 -3.53
C ASN A 412 -23.55 7.00 -4.37
N LEU A 413 -24.52 6.18 -4.78
CA LEU A 413 -25.62 6.59 -5.66
C LEU A 413 -26.84 7.19 -4.96
N GLY A 414 -26.81 7.28 -3.63
CA GLY A 414 -27.97 7.69 -2.82
C GLY A 414 -29.08 6.63 -2.72
N ALA A 415 -30.08 6.88 -1.88
CA ALA A 415 -31.13 5.90 -1.56
C ALA A 415 -32.17 5.68 -2.67
N ASN A 416 -32.26 6.59 -3.64
CA ASN A 416 -33.29 6.59 -4.68
C ASN A 416 -32.77 6.13 -6.05
N CYS A 417 -31.57 5.56 -6.12
CA CYS A 417 -30.96 5.10 -7.36
C CYS A 417 -31.02 3.58 -7.47
N ASN A 418 -31.70 3.08 -8.51
CA ASN A 418 -31.80 1.65 -8.81
C ASN A 418 -30.76 1.20 -9.86
N GLU A 419 -29.74 2.01 -10.08
CA GLU A 419 -28.68 1.71 -11.05
C GLU A 419 -27.79 0.60 -10.52
N VAL A 420 -27.57 -0.43 -11.33
CA VAL A 420 -26.66 -1.52 -11.01
C VAL A 420 -25.24 -1.05 -11.29
N SER A 421 -24.39 -1.09 -10.27
CA SER A 421 -22.98 -0.74 -10.42
C SER A 421 -22.27 -1.88 -11.15
N GLN A 422 -21.68 -1.57 -12.30
CA GLN A 422 -21.01 -2.54 -13.17
C GLN A 422 -19.60 -2.06 -13.49
N ILE A 423 -18.67 -2.99 -13.52
CA ILE A 423 -17.31 -2.80 -14.02
C ILE A 423 -17.03 -3.78 -15.16
N ILE A 424 -16.09 -3.42 -16.02
CA ILE A 424 -15.49 -4.33 -16.99
C ILE A 424 -14.10 -4.66 -16.48
N ILE A 425 -13.83 -5.94 -16.22
CA ILE A 425 -12.53 -6.44 -15.75
C ILE A 425 -11.71 -6.94 -16.92
N TYR A 426 -10.48 -6.49 -17.03
CA TYR A 426 -9.48 -6.87 -18.03
C TYR A 426 -8.35 -7.61 -17.34
N ASN A 427 -7.80 -8.62 -18.00
CA ASN A 427 -6.54 -9.26 -17.61
C ASN A 427 -5.68 -9.49 -18.86
N ALA A 428 -4.51 -10.11 -18.67
CA ALA A 428 -3.57 -10.37 -19.78
C ALA A 428 -4.19 -11.22 -20.91
N ASP A 429 -5.06 -12.18 -20.57
CA ASP A 429 -5.67 -13.10 -21.52
C ASP A 429 -7.00 -12.59 -22.12
N ASN A 430 -7.64 -11.62 -21.46
CA ASN A 430 -8.92 -11.04 -21.83
C ASN A 430 -8.87 -9.51 -21.90
N VAL A 431 -8.18 -9.00 -22.91
CA VAL A 431 -8.09 -7.56 -23.20
C VAL A 431 -9.42 -6.91 -23.63
N LYS A 432 -10.46 -7.71 -23.93
CA LYS A 432 -11.81 -7.21 -24.21
C LYS A 432 -12.62 -6.98 -22.93
N GLY A 433 -12.22 -7.66 -21.87
CA GLY A 433 -12.80 -7.61 -20.55
C GLY A 433 -14.06 -8.44 -20.36
N THR A 434 -14.50 -8.54 -19.11
CA THR A 434 -15.70 -9.26 -18.66
C THR A 434 -16.50 -8.36 -17.73
N ASP A 435 -17.81 -8.25 -17.99
CA ASP A 435 -18.71 -7.50 -17.11
C ASP A 435 -18.85 -8.18 -15.75
N GLN A 436 -18.70 -7.41 -14.68
CA GLN A 436 -18.98 -7.83 -13.32
C GLN A 436 -19.86 -6.80 -12.61
N VAL A 437 -20.91 -7.28 -11.96
CA VAL A 437 -21.71 -6.46 -11.05
C VAL A 437 -20.93 -6.31 -9.75
N ILE A 438 -20.76 -5.06 -9.31
CA ILE A 438 -20.16 -4.72 -8.03
C ILE A 438 -21.26 -4.29 -7.08
N ASP A 439 -21.38 -5.01 -5.98
CA ASP A 439 -22.29 -4.69 -4.88
C ASP A 439 -21.60 -5.01 -3.55
N ILE A 440 -22.35 -5.03 -2.45
CA ILE A 440 -21.80 -5.33 -1.13
C ILE A 440 -21.41 -6.81 -0.98
N ALA A 441 -21.94 -7.70 -1.84
CA ALA A 441 -21.62 -9.13 -1.88
C ALA A 441 -20.34 -9.43 -2.66
N SER A 442 -20.15 -8.73 -3.78
CA SER A 442 -19.16 -8.98 -4.80
C SER A 442 -18.25 -7.76 -4.96
N ASN A 443 -17.47 -7.50 -3.92
CA ASN A 443 -16.62 -6.31 -3.82
C ASN A 443 -15.12 -6.64 -3.80
N SER A 444 -14.73 -7.82 -4.30
CA SER A 444 -13.32 -8.17 -4.38
C SER A 444 -12.95 -8.89 -5.67
N ILE A 445 -11.71 -8.71 -6.09
CA ILE A 445 -11.12 -9.35 -7.27
C ILE A 445 -9.80 -10.00 -6.84
N SER A 446 -9.68 -11.32 -7.02
CA SER A 446 -8.46 -12.06 -6.70
C SER A 446 -7.42 -11.92 -7.81
N LEU A 447 -6.15 -11.77 -7.42
CA LEU A 447 -4.99 -11.73 -8.33
C LEU A 447 -4.08 -12.95 -8.18
N LEU A 448 -4.46 -13.95 -7.36
CA LEU A 448 -3.62 -15.13 -7.11
C LEU A 448 -3.27 -15.92 -8.39
N ASN A 449 -4.15 -15.89 -9.39
CA ASN A 449 -4.00 -16.61 -10.67
C ASN A 449 -3.84 -15.67 -11.87
N GLU A 450 -3.70 -14.36 -11.64
CA GLU A 450 -3.71 -13.34 -12.69
C GLU A 450 -2.40 -12.56 -12.63
N ASN A 451 -1.67 -12.41 -13.74
CA ASN A 451 -0.41 -11.64 -13.74
C ASN A 451 -0.63 -10.13 -13.57
N GLU A 452 -1.79 -9.66 -14.01
CA GLU A 452 -2.22 -8.28 -13.96
C GLU A 452 -3.72 -8.22 -14.15
N ILE A 453 -4.33 -7.21 -13.54
CA ILE A 453 -5.73 -6.91 -13.71
C ILE A 453 -5.93 -5.41 -13.88
N GLY A 454 -6.92 -5.06 -14.66
CA GLY A 454 -7.45 -3.71 -14.73
C GLY A 454 -8.96 -3.78 -14.72
N PHE A 455 -9.62 -2.74 -14.26
CA PHE A 455 -11.05 -2.61 -14.46
C PHE A 455 -11.43 -1.19 -14.82
N SER A 456 -12.54 -1.06 -15.54
CA SER A 456 -13.12 0.24 -15.87
C SER A 456 -14.60 0.31 -15.57
N THR A 457 -15.11 1.48 -15.24
CA THR A 457 -16.55 1.74 -15.14
C THR A 457 -17.01 2.90 -16.01
N TYR A 458 -18.15 2.69 -16.65
CA TYR A 458 -18.78 3.59 -17.62
C TYR A 458 -19.94 4.36 -17.01
N ASN A 459 -20.60 3.79 -16.00
CA ASN A 459 -21.82 4.31 -15.38
C ASN A 459 -21.56 5.48 -14.42
N GLY A 460 -20.46 6.19 -14.62
CA GLY A 460 -20.09 7.34 -13.82
C GLY A 460 -19.52 7.03 -12.43
N HIS A 461 -19.45 5.75 -12.07
CA HIS A 461 -19.17 5.28 -10.72
C HIS A 461 -17.71 5.47 -10.33
N ILE A 462 -17.38 6.41 -9.44
CA ILE A 462 -16.04 6.43 -8.81
C ILE A 462 -16.02 5.32 -7.77
N MET A 463 -15.17 4.32 -7.97
CA MET A 463 -15.08 3.19 -7.06
C MET A 463 -13.79 3.28 -6.23
N SER A 464 -13.94 3.66 -4.96
CA SER A 464 -12.81 3.63 -4.02
C SER A 464 -12.28 2.20 -3.94
N THR A 465 -11.00 2.03 -4.20
CA THR A 465 -10.39 0.70 -4.32
C THR A 465 -9.14 0.67 -3.46
N TYR A 466 -8.96 -0.40 -2.70
CA TYR A 466 -7.71 -0.63 -2.00
C TYR A 466 -7.19 -2.03 -2.33
N ARG A 467 -5.88 -2.21 -2.24
CA ARG A 467 -5.26 -3.52 -2.42
C ARG A 467 -4.94 -4.16 -1.10
N PHE A 468 -5.05 -5.48 -1.07
CA PHE A 468 -4.38 -6.31 -0.08
C PHE A 468 -3.13 -6.87 -0.72
N GLY A 469 -1.99 -6.40 -0.22
CA GLY A 469 -0.68 -6.67 -0.75
C GLY A 469 0.09 -7.70 0.07
N THR A 470 1.06 -8.33 -0.57
CA THR A 470 2.00 -9.23 0.10
C THR A 470 3.37 -9.18 -0.55
N THR A 471 4.41 -9.53 0.19
CA THR A 471 5.74 -9.78 -0.36
C THR A 471 5.91 -11.29 -0.58
N THR A 472 5.41 -11.80 -1.70
CA THR A 472 5.50 -13.25 -2.01
C THR A 472 6.96 -13.68 -2.18
N TYR A 473 7.25 -14.89 -1.67
CA TYR A 473 8.45 -15.64 -2.03
C TYR A 473 8.13 -16.48 -3.28
N GLU A 474 9.06 -16.57 -4.23
CA GLU A 474 8.93 -16.99 -5.65
C GLU A 474 8.33 -18.39 -5.96
N ARG A 475 7.71 -19.08 -5.01
CA ARG A 475 7.00 -20.35 -5.25
C ARG A 475 5.50 -20.15 -5.27
N LYS A 476 4.93 -19.94 -6.46
CA LYS A 476 3.52 -20.20 -6.85
C LYS A 476 2.55 -20.31 -5.66
N GLY A 477 2.32 -19.21 -4.94
CA GLY A 477 1.30 -19.10 -3.89
C GLY A 477 1.60 -19.76 -2.53
N ALA A 478 2.55 -20.69 -2.39
CA ALA A 478 2.66 -21.56 -1.22
C ALA A 478 3.02 -20.86 0.12
N THR A 479 3.72 -19.73 0.10
CA THR A 479 4.09 -18.99 1.32
C THR A 479 4.10 -17.49 1.05
N ALA A 480 2.93 -16.85 1.12
CA ALA A 480 2.84 -15.40 1.19
C ALA A 480 3.00 -14.94 2.65
N PHE A 481 3.82 -13.92 2.87
CA PHE A 481 4.02 -13.28 4.16
C PHE A 481 4.32 -11.80 3.92
N GLY A 482 4.27 -11.02 5.00
CA GLY A 482 4.38 -9.58 4.94
C GLY A 482 3.17 -9.03 4.23
N HIS A 483 2.11 -8.72 4.98
CA HIS A 483 0.88 -8.18 4.43
C HIS A 483 0.82 -6.67 4.66
N PHE A 484 0.23 -5.96 3.73
CA PHE A 484 -0.01 -4.52 3.82
C PHE A 484 -1.26 -4.17 3.02
N ALA A 485 -1.80 -2.98 3.24
CA ALA A 485 -2.92 -2.49 2.44
C ALA A 485 -2.78 -0.99 2.20
N HIS A 486 -3.26 -0.53 1.05
CA HIS A 486 -3.42 0.89 0.79
C HIS A 486 -4.34 1.12 -0.42
N TYR A 487 -4.77 2.37 -0.56
CA TYR A 487 -5.57 2.84 -1.68
C TYR A 487 -4.88 2.56 -3.04
N VAL A 488 -5.69 2.26 -4.06
CA VAL A 488 -5.29 2.10 -5.46
C VAL A 488 -6.01 3.18 -6.27
N PRO A 489 -5.33 4.29 -6.59
CA PRO A 489 -5.93 5.40 -7.33
C PRO A 489 -6.36 5.02 -8.74
N SER A 490 -7.41 5.68 -9.22
CA SER A 490 -7.74 5.73 -10.64
C SER A 490 -6.59 6.35 -11.45
N VAL A 491 -6.47 6.00 -12.73
CA VAL A 491 -5.56 6.70 -13.66
C VAL A 491 -5.83 8.21 -13.76
N GLN A 492 -7.05 8.65 -13.41
CA GLN A 492 -7.39 10.08 -13.34
C GLN A 492 -6.92 10.77 -12.06
N GLU A 493 -6.47 10.00 -11.08
CA GLU A 493 -5.98 10.44 -9.77
C GLU A 493 -4.46 10.32 -9.66
N TRP A 494 -3.79 9.95 -10.76
CA TRP A 494 -2.34 9.87 -10.81
C TRP A 494 -1.68 11.24 -10.64
N VAL A 495 -0.49 11.23 -10.04
CA VAL A 495 0.34 12.41 -9.82
C VAL A 495 1.23 12.68 -11.03
N SER A 496 1.87 13.85 -11.05
CA SER A 496 2.79 14.26 -12.10
C SER A 496 3.95 15.04 -11.47
N GLY A 497 5.11 15.07 -12.13
CA GLY A 497 6.28 15.78 -11.62
C GLY A 497 7.05 14.98 -10.56
N THR A 498 7.76 15.67 -9.67
CA THR A 498 8.64 15.04 -8.67
C THR A 498 7.87 14.65 -7.42
N THR A 499 7.97 13.38 -7.03
CA THR A 499 7.45 12.85 -5.76
C THR A 499 8.61 12.44 -4.85
N GLN A 500 8.64 12.94 -3.63
CA GLN A 500 9.52 12.43 -2.58
C GLN A 500 8.85 11.28 -1.82
N PHE A 501 9.63 10.27 -1.45
CA PHE A 501 9.20 9.09 -0.72
C PHE A 501 10.29 8.60 0.23
N LEU A 502 9.91 7.82 1.25
CA LEU A 502 10.82 7.26 2.25
C LEU A 502 10.96 5.76 2.01
N THR A 503 12.19 5.27 2.02
CA THR A 503 12.48 3.82 2.08
C THR A 503 13.04 3.46 3.45
N LEU A 504 12.85 2.20 3.84
CA LEU A 504 13.55 1.58 4.97
C LEU A 504 14.90 1.00 4.52
N THR A 505 15.79 0.69 5.48
CA THR A 505 17.21 0.30 5.25
C THR A 505 17.40 -1.01 4.47
N LYS A 506 16.36 -1.80 4.18
CA LYS A 506 16.51 -3.12 3.58
C LYS A 506 15.34 -3.45 2.66
N ASN A 507 15.69 -4.00 1.49
CA ASN A 507 14.79 -4.68 0.56
C ASN A 507 13.49 -3.91 0.27
N CYS A 508 13.61 -2.59 0.12
CA CYS A 508 12.49 -1.76 -0.29
C CYS A 508 12.41 -1.70 -1.80
N ILE A 509 11.19 -1.67 -2.32
CA ILE A 509 10.90 -1.65 -3.73
C ILE A 509 10.00 -0.43 -3.96
N LEU A 510 10.40 0.40 -4.93
CA LEU A 510 9.50 1.40 -5.49
C LEU A 510 8.80 0.77 -6.70
N GLU A 511 7.52 0.47 -6.53
CA GLU A 511 6.65 0.00 -7.60
C GLU A 511 5.93 1.21 -8.21
N VAL A 512 6.17 1.48 -9.49
CA VAL A 512 5.62 2.64 -10.19
C VAL A 512 4.80 2.19 -11.39
N TYR A 513 3.60 2.75 -11.54
CA TYR A 513 2.78 2.61 -12.74
C TYR A 513 2.73 3.95 -13.46
N THR A 514 3.06 3.97 -14.74
CA THR A 514 3.10 5.20 -15.56
C THR A 514 2.18 5.10 -16.76
N ASP A 515 1.79 6.25 -17.29
CA ASP A 515 1.18 6.34 -18.62
C ASP A 515 2.26 6.24 -19.71
N LEU A 516 1.83 6.28 -20.96
CA LEU A 516 2.72 6.19 -22.12
C LEU A 516 3.79 7.30 -22.09
N ASP A 517 3.39 8.53 -21.78
CA ASP A 517 4.30 9.68 -21.69
C ASP A 517 5.32 9.49 -20.55
N GLY A 518 4.90 8.90 -19.43
CA GLY A 518 5.76 8.63 -18.29
C GLY A 518 6.65 7.40 -18.41
N SER A 519 6.54 6.65 -19.52
CA SER A 519 7.24 5.38 -19.73
C SER A 519 8.59 5.49 -20.43
N ASN A 520 8.99 6.71 -20.81
CA ASN A 520 10.28 6.99 -21.44
C ASN A 520 11.42 6.95 -20.41
N GLU A 521 12.26 5.92 -20.45
CA GLU A 521 13.38 5.70 -19.53
C GLU A 521 14.35 6.89 -19.46
N ASP A 522 14.56 7.59 -20.58
CA ASP A 522 15.45 8.77 -20.63
C ASP A 522 14.92 9.98 -19.83
N GLU A 523 13.61 10.00 -19.54
CA GLU A 523 12.94 11.06 -18.78
C GLU A 523 12.70 10.67 -17.32
N ILE A 524 12.92 9.40 -16.96
CA ILE A 524 12.74 8.93 -15.59
C ILE A 524 14.02 9.19 -14.79
N GLN A 525 13.85 9.84 -13.63
CA GLN A 525 14.93 10.14 -12.70
C GLN A 525 14.59 9.66 -11.30
N VAL A 526 15.58 9.07 -10.65
CA VAL A 526 15.58 8.74 -9.23
C VAL A 526 16.73 9.50 -8.58
N ASP A 527 16.43 10.29 -7.55
CA ASP A 527 17.42 11.14 -6.87
C ASP A 527 18.20 12.06 -7.83
N GLY A 528 17.51 12.55 -8.86
CA GLY A 528 18.09 13.37 -9.94
C GLY A 528 19.01 12.62 -10.90
N SER A 529 19.22 11.32 -10.70
CA SER A 529 19.99 10.45 -11.59
C SER A 529 19.06 9.74 -12.57
N SER A 530 19.50 9.53 -13.82
CA SER A 530 18.74 8.73 -14.79
C SER A 530 18.49 7.32 -14.25
N ILE A 531 17.28 6.78 -14.49
CA ILE A 531 16.92 5.41 -14.08
C ILE A 531 17.87 4.35 -14.65
N ASN A 532 18.50 4.60 -15.80
CA ASN A 532 19.48 3.70 -16.42
C ASN A 532 20.74 3.45 -15.59
N ASN A 533 20.97 4.26 -14.54
CA ASN A 533 22.05 4.06 -13.58
C ASN A 533 21.65 3.19 -12.37
N ILE A 534 20.41 2.71 -12.33
CA ILE A 534 19.84 1.91 -11.26
C ILE A 534 19.30 0.62 -11.89
N GLU A 535 19.33 -0.48 -11.16
CA GLU A 535 18.69 -1.72 -11.60
C GLU A 535 17.16 -1.57 -11.50
N PHE A 536 16.46 -1.85 -12.59
CA PHE A 536 15.01 -1.79 -12.64
C PHE A 536 14.42 -2.85 -13.57
N ASP A 537 13.22 -3.31 -13.22
CA ASP A 537 12.37 -4.07 -14.12
C ASP A 537 11.39 -3.12 -14.81
N ARG A 538 11.15 -3.33 -16.10
CA ARG A 538 10.10 -2.65 -16.86
C ARG A 538 9.17 -3.67 -17.49
N LYS A 539 7.87 -3.52 -17.23
CA LYS A 539 6.82 -4.42 -17.73
C LYS A 539 5.73 -3.61 -18.43
N PRO A 540 5.52 -3.75 -19.75
CA PRO A 540 4.34 -3.21 -20.41
C PRO A 540 3.10 -3.97 -19.94
N LEU A 541 2.08 -3.26 -19.49
CA LEU A 541 0.81 -3.88 -19.12
C LEU A 541 0.01 -4.22 -20.39
N GLN A 542 -0.63 -5.38 -20.38
CA GLN A 542 -1.51 -5.86 -21.45
C GLN A 542 -2.92 -5.23 -21.34
N VAL A 543 -3.35 -4.90 -20.12
CA VAL A 543 -4.61 -4.19 -19.87
C VAL A 543 -4.62 -2.79 -20.51
N PHE A 544 -5.82 -2.35 -20.90
CA PHE A 544 -6.06 -1.05 -21.54
C PHE A 544 -5.14 -0.75 -22.74
N PRO A 545 -5.38 -1.42 -23.88
CA PRO A 545 -4.46 -1.62 -25.02
C PRO A 545 -3.02 -1.07 -24.86
N HIS A 546 -2.26 -1.59 -23.89
CA HIS A 546 -0.85 -1.25 -23.64
C HIS A 546 -0.54 0.23 -23.44
N LYS A 547 -1.46 0.96 -22.79
CA LYS A 547 -1.26 2.38 -22.51
C LYS A 547 -0.39 2.66 -21.29
N TYR A 548 -0.02 1.61 -20.55
CA TYR A 548 0.56 1.73 -19.22
C TYR A 548 1.73 0.77 -19.02
N PHE A 549 2.64 1.18 -18.14
CA PHE A 549 3.88 0.46 -17.84
C PHE A 549 4.07 0.38 -16.35
N GLN A 550 4.63 -0.73 -15.88
CA GLN A 550 5.08 -0.90 -14.51
C GLN A 550 6.61 -0.85 -14.49
N PHE A 551 7.16 -0.15 -13.51
CA PHE A 551 8.57 -0.14 -13.16
C PHE A 551 8.74 -0.65 -11.73
N ARG A 552 9.77 -1.44 -11.47
CA ARG A 552 10.17 -1.85 -10.12
C ARG A 552 11.64 -1.53 -9.92
N MET A 553 11.95 -0.80 -8.85
CA MET A 553 13.31 -0.42 -8.50
C MET A 553 13.59 -0.84 -7.07
N GLU A 554 14.72 -1.51 -6.84
CA GLU A 554 15.14 -1.93 -5.50
C GLU A 554 16.00 -0.86 -4.82
N PHE A 555 15.77 -0.66 -3.53
CA PHE A 555 16.48 0.30 -2.68
C PHE A 555 17.08 -0.44 -1.48
N THR A 556 18.37 -0.19 -1.25
CA THR A 556 19.14 -0.74 -0.13
C THR A 556 19.46 0.29 0.94
N THR A 557 19.15 1.57 0.69
CA THR A 557 19.40 2.67 1.62
C THR A 557 18.12 3.08 2.32
N TYR A 558 18.21 3.37 3.62
CA TYR A 558 17.17 4.10 4.33
C TYR A 558 17.33 5.57 4.03
N GLY A 559 16.22 6.22 3.76
CA GLY A 559 16.21 7.67 3.64
C GLY A 559 15.13 8.17 2.73
N LEU A 560 15.22 9.47 2.51
CA LEU A 560 14.36 10.18 1.59
C LEU A 560 14.93 10.06 0.18
N HIS A 561 14.06 9.64 -0.74
CA HIS A 561 14.34 9.51 -2.15
C HIS A 561 13.34 10.35 -2.95
N SER A 562 13.65 10.58 -4.22
CA SER A 562 12.78 11.29 -5.16
C SER A 562 12.63 10.52 -6.45
N PHE A 563 11.41 10.51 -7.00
CA PHE A 563 11.09 9.95 -8.31
C PHE A 563 10.47 11.03 -9.18
N THR A 564 10.90 11.12 -10.43
CA THR A 564 10.36 12.08 -11.42
C THR A 564 10.23 11.39 -12.78
N THR A 565 9.18 11.72 -13.52
CA THR A 565 8.96 11.31 -14.91
C THR A 565 8.25 12.42 -15.70
N GLY A 566 8.29 12.35 -17.04
CA GLY A 566 7.64 13.30 -17.94
C GLY A 566 6.11 13.20 -18.00
N GLY A 567 5.54 12.05 -17.61
CA GLY A 567 4.11 11.78 -17.65
C GLY A 567 3.42 11.72 -16.29
N LYS A 568 2.27 11.04 -16.26
CA LYS A 568 1.53 10.76 -15.01
C LYS A 568 1.89 9.39 -14.47
N TYR A 569 1.84 9.26 -13.15
CA TYR A 569 2.14 8.01 -12.47
C TYR A 569 1.46 7.87 -11.13
N VAL A 570 1.45 6.64 -10.63
CA VAL A 570 1.25 6.31 -9.22
C VAL A 570 2.41 5.45 -8.75
N ALA A 571 2.88 5.68 -7.52
CA ALA A 571 3.99 4.93 -6.96
C ALA A 571 3.66 4.39 -5.57
N TYR A 572 4.22 3.23 -5.25
CA TYR A 572 4.08 2.53 -3.98
C TYR A 572 5.46 2.16 -3.46
N VAL A 573 5.69 2.38 -2.17
CA VAL A 573 6.88 1.87 -1.49
C VAL A 573 6.49 0.60 -0.76
N ILE A 574 7.24 -0.47 -0.98
CA ILE A 574 7.03 -1.78 -0.35
C ILE A 574 8.35 -2.23 0.24
N CYS A 575 8.43 -2.36 1.56
CA CYS A 575 9.64 -2.77 2.26
C CYS A 575 9.47 -4.20 2.79
N LYS A 576 10.26 -5.13 2.25
CA LYS A 576 10.35 -6.49 2.76
C LYS A 576 11.14 -6.49 4.06
N GLN A 577 10.80 -7.39 4.96
CA GLN A 577 11.48 -7.59 6.24
C GLN A 577 11.51 -6.33 7.12
N ALA A 578 10.40 -5.57 7.13
CA ALA A 578 10.35 -4.25 7.76
C ALA A 578 10.57 -4.32 9.28
N ASN A 579 9.87 -5.24 9.96
CA ASN A 579 9.96 -5.44 11.41
C ASN A 579 10.55 -6.81 11.80
N GLY A 580 10.65 -7.74 10.85
CA GLY A 580 11.23 -9.08 11.04
C GLY A 580 11.20 -9.90 9.74
N PRO A 581 11.71 -11.14 9.72
CA PRO A 581 11.92 -11.91 8.48
C PRO A 581 10.69 -12.13 7.59
N TYR A 582 9.50 -12.16 8.22
CA TYR A 582 8.22 -12.40 7.54
C TYR A 582 7.31 -11.18 7.49
N SER A 583 7.80 -10.02 7.95
CA SER A 583 7.01 -8.80 8.01
C SER A 583 7.32 -7.87 6.84
N SER A 584 6.31 -7.13 6.39
CA SER A 584 6.50 -6.10 5.37
C SER A 584 5.74 -4.84 5.76
N ALA A 585 6.12 -3.73 5.18
CA ALA A 585 5.37 -2.49 5.30
C ALA A 585 5.20 -1.86 3.92
N GLY A 586 4.05 -1.26 3.65
CA GLY A 586 3.77 -0.74 2.32
C GLY A 586 2.80 0.43 2.30
N TYR A 587 3.13 1.47 1.53
CA TYR A 587 2.27 2.66 1.41
C TYR A 587 2.27 3.26 0.00
N LEU A 588 1.16 3.94 -0.31
CA LEU A 588 1.00 4.75 -1.51
C LEU A 588 1.73 6.08 -1.35
N THR A 589 2.54 6.49 -2.33
CA THR A 589 3.29 7.74 -2.20
C THR A 589 2.39 8.97 -2.25
N GLY A 590 1.28 8.94 -2.95
CA GLY A 590 0.33 10.07 -3.03
C GLY A 590 -0.62 9.94 -4.20
N PHE A 591 -1.68 10.74 -4.20
CA PHE A 591 -2.71 10.74 -5.25
C PHE A 591 -3.39 12.10 -5.35
N ASN A 592 -3.94 12.39 -6.53
CA ASN A 592 -4.77 13.56 -6.80
C ASN A 592 -6.25 13.24 -6.66
N ASN A 593 -7.08 14.27 -6.55
CA ASN A 593 -8.50 14.14 -6.80
C ASN A 593 -8.73 13.96 -8.30
N ARG A 594 -9.71 13.12 -8.62
CA ARG A 594 -10.30 13.11 -9.96
C ARG A 594 -10.81 14.52 -10.30
N LYS A 595 -10.41 15.03 -11.47
CA LYS A 595 -10.76 16.36 -11.98
C LYS A 595 -12.05 16.37 -12.79
#